data_AF-V4UFQ2-F1
#
_entry.id   AF-V4UFQ2-F1
#
_cell.length_a   1.000
_cell.length_b   1.000
_cell.length_c   1.000
_cell.angle_alpha   90.00
_cell.angle_beta   90.00
_cell.angle_gamma   90.00
#
_symmetry.space_group_name_H-M   'P 1'
#
loop_
_entity.id
_entity.type
_entity.pdbx_description
1 polymer ?
#
loop_
_entity_poly.entity_id
_entity_poly.type
_entity_poly.pdbx_seq_one_letter_code
_entity_poly.pdbx_strand_id
1 'polypeptide(L)'
;MLSLSDFWRRHRRKIFITTGVLGGGYLLYKLYDSQRRIADLDRQQCEHDELLKAQMQAHYEEVQRIADATTLPHAMHYLSIRIAEELDLSPLTDKLLRGKEQPYTLSSSEKLELWDRLKILSFTKLVVALWAVTMVSLYIRVQVNILGRHLYIDTARGLGSSDLPEDADLIDRDDQQKFLASVDYLANYGMQAMISNVQAAADEALKGKQLRDIFNTAVLHETFMQILEVFMSMGSPHQWVDFLMPQDIRFYKLVTASGHDETTLSGATKFDELMVETRAVLSRFVHHTCFGKLYST
;
A
#
# COMPACT_ATOMS: atom_id res chain seq x y z
N MET A 1 -75.09 -55.05 5.06
CA MET A 1 -74.04 -54.08 4.69
C MET A 1 -74.61 -52.68 4.86
N LEU A 2 -74.38 -52.05 6.02
CA LEU A 2 -74.96 -50.76 6.38
C LEU A 2 -74.17 -49.63 5.69
N SER A 3 -74.74 -49.18 4.58
CA SER A 3 -74.65 -47.87 3.92
C SER A 3 -73.70 -46.83 4.56
N LEU A 4 -72.46 -46.77 4.07
CA LEU A 4 -71.52 -45.66 4.30
C LEU A 4 -72.11 -44.29 3.88
N SER A 5 -73.07 -44.28 2.94
CA SER A 5 -73.70 -43.06 2.43
C SER A 5 -74.68 -42.44 3.43
N ASP A 6 -75.35 -43.22 4.28
CA ASP A 6 -76.27 -42.67 5.31
C ASP A 6 -75.53 -42.07 6.50
N PHE A 7 -74.40 -42.68 6.89
CA PHE A 7 -73.51 -42.10 7.90
C PHE A 7 -72.89 -40.78 7.40
N TRP A 8 -72.45 -40.75 6.14
CA TRP A 8 -71.90 -39.57 5.50
C TRP A 8 -72.93 -38.43 5.41
N ARG A 9 -74.18 -38.73 5.03
CA ARG A 9 -75.26 -37.72 4.95
C ARG A 9 -75.62 -37.11 6.31
N ARG A 10 -75.58 -37.91 7.39
CA ARG A 10 -75.93 -37.45 8.75
C ARG A 10 -74.76 -36.72 9.45
N HIS A 11 -73.51 -37.02 9.12
CA HIS A 11 -72.33 -36.43 9.75
C HIS A 11 -71.52 -35.46 8.86
N ARG A 12 -71.93 -35.21 7.61
CA ARG A 12 -71.24 -34.33 6.65
C ARG A 12 -70.76 -33.01 7.28
N ARG A 13 -71.66 -32.30 7.99
CA ARG A 13 -71.32 -31.02 8.63
C ARG A 13 -70.27 -31.15 9.73
N LYS A 14 -70.30 -32.24 10.52
CA LYS A 14 -69.34 -32.50 11.60
C LYS A 14 -67.95 -32.84 11.04
N ILE A 15 -67.90 -33.65 9.96
CA ILE A 15 -66.65 -34.06 9.30
C ILE A 15 -65.95 -32.86 8.67
N PHE A 16 -66.68 -31.99 7.96
CA PHE A 16 -66.09 -30.76 7.37
C PHE A 16 -65.55 -29.82 8.45
N ILE A 17 -66.22 -29.70 9.59
CA ILE A 17 -65.74 -28.87 10.71
C ILE A 17 -64.47 -29.48 11.30
N THR A 18 -64.42 -30.78 11.57
CA THR A 18 -63.22 -31.43 12.13
C THR A 18 -62.04 -31.39 11.19
N THR A 19 -62.25 -31.64 9.89
CA THR A 19 -61.20 -31.56 8.88
C THR A 19 -60.73 -30.12 8.68
N GLY A 20 -61.63 -29.14 8.74
CA GLY A 20 -61.28 -27.72 8.68
C GLY A 20 -60.46 -27.26 9.89
N VAL A 21 -60.80 -27.69 11.10
CA VAL A 21 -60.04 -27.36 12.32
C VAL A 21 -58.65 -28.02 12.31
N LEU A 22 -58.57 -29.31 11.95
CA LEU A 22 -57.29 -30.02 11.85
C LEU A 22 -56.40 -29.48 10.73
N GLY A 23 -56.96 -29.24 9.54
CA GLY A 23 -56.24 -28.68 8.40
C GLY A 23 -55.81 -27.23 8.64
N GLY A 24 -56.68 -26.41 9.23
CA GLY A 24 -56.37 -25.03 9.62
C GLY A 24 -55.29 -24.96 10.71
N GLY A 25 -55.36 -25.83 11.71
CA GLY A 25 -54.33 -25.95 12.75
C GLY A 25 -52.97 -26.39 12.18
N TYR A 26 -52.94 -27.35 11.26
CA TYR A 26 -51.70 -27.77 10.59
C TYR A 26 -51.10 -26.69 9.71
N LEU A 27 -51.92 -25.95 8.95
CA LEU A 27 -51.47 -24.82 8.13
C LEU A 27 -50.88 -23.69 8.99
N LEU A 28 -51.56 -23.32 10.08
CA LEU A 28 -51.06 -22.32 11.02
C LEU A 28 -49.75 -22.77 11.67
N TYR A 29 -49.67 -24.02 12.10
CA TYR A 29 -48.44 -24.60 12.64
C TYR A 29 -47.30 -24.59 11.63
N LYS A 30 -47.56 -24.97 10.38
CA LYS A 30 -46.54 -25.00 9.31
C LYS A 30 -46.07 -23.59 8.94
N LEU A 31 -46.97 -22.60 8.91
CA LEU A 31 -46.60 -21.20 8.69
C LEU A 31 -45.73 -20.67 9.83
N TYR A 32 -46.13 -20.94 11.08
CA TYR A 32 -45.34 -20.57 12.25
C TYR A 32 -43.96 -21.23 12.27
N ASP A 33 -43.89 -22.55 12.00
CA ASP A 33 -42.62 -23.29 11.91
C ASP A 33 -41.73 -22.75 10.79
N SER A 34 -42.31 -22.42 9.63
CA SER A 34 -41.54 -21.82 8.53
C SER A 34 -41.01 -20.42 8.86
N GLN A 35 -41.82 -19.57 9.51
CA GLN A 35 -41.39 -18.24 9.95
C GLN A 35 -40.29 -18.34 11.01
N ARG A 36 -40.41 -19.29 11.94
CA ARG A 36 -39.40 -19.53 12.96
C ARG A 36 -38.08 -20.00 12.34
N ARG A 37 -38.13 -20.94 11.40
CA ARG A 37 -36.93 -21.40 10.68
C ARG A 37 -36.25 -20.27 9.92
N ILE A 38 -37.01 -19.41 9.24
CA ILE A 38 -36.44 -18.25 8.54
C ILE A 38 -35.79 -17.31 9.55
N ALA A 39 -36.46 -16.97 10.64
CA ALA A 39 -35.88 -16.12 11.69
C ALA A 39 -34.64 -16.73 12.37
N ASP A 40 -34.60 -18.05 12.53
CA ASP A 40 -33.45 -18.76 13.10
C ASP A 40 -32.29 -18.81 12.09
N LEU A 41 -32.55 -18.97 10.78
CA LEU A 41 -31.54 -18.86 9.72
C LEU A 41 -31.00 -17.43 9.62
N ASP A 42 -31.87 -16.43 9.67
CA ASP A 42 -31.49 -15.00 9.65
C ASP A 42 -30.60 -14.66 10.86
N ARG A 43 -30.89 -15.21 12.04
CA ARG A 43 -30.05 -15.07 13.24
C ARG A 43 -28.68 -15.72 13.05
N GLN A 44 -28.63 -16.95 12.54
CA GLN A 44 -27.38 -17.64 12.29
C GLN A 44 -26.50 -16.89 11.28
N GLN A 45 -27.11 -16.35 10.22
CA GLN A 45 -26.43 -15.50 9.25
C GLN A 45 -25.91 -14.21 9.90
N CYS A 46 -26.74 -13.55 10.70
CA CYS A 46 -26.34 -12.33 11.40
C CYS A 46 -25.16 -12.58 12.36
N GLU A 47 -25.23 -13.63 13.19
CA GLU A 47 -24.14 -13.99 14.11
C GLU A 47 -22.85 -14.34 13.35
N HIS A 48 -22.98 -15.06 12.24
CA HIS A 48 -21.85 -15.42 11.39
C HIS A 48 -21.21 -14.20 10.72
N ASP A 49 -22.02 -13.27 10.20
CA ASP A 49 -21.57 -12.02 9.61
C ASP A 49 -20.88 -11.10 10.64
N GLU A 50 -21.37 -11.08 11.88
CA GLU A 50 -20.73 -10.36 12.99
C GLU A 50 -19.37 -10.97 13.36
N LEU A 51 -19.27 -12.29 13.45
CA LEU A 51 -18.01 -12.98 13.72
C LEU A 51 -16.99 -12.74 12.60
N LEU A 52 -17.42 -12.80 11.34
CA LEU A 52 -16.61 -12.45 10.19
C LEU A 52 -16.08 -11.03 10.33
N LYS A 53 -16.97 -10.06 10.55
CA LYS A 53 -16.58 -8.66 10.67
C LYS A 53 -15.57 -8.45 11.81
N ALA A 54 -15.75 -9.13 12.94
CA ALA A 54 -14.83 -9.06 14.07
C ALA A 54 -13.44 -9.65 13.73
N GLN A 55 -13.40 -10.82 13.08
CA GLN A 55 -12.14 -11.46 12.67
C GLN A 55 -11.41 -10.61 11.62
N MET A 56 -12.14 -10.02 10.67
CA MET A 56 -11.59 -9.11 9.67
C MET A 56 -11.00 -7.86 10.30
N GLN A 57 -11.73 -7.24 11.23
CA GLN A 57 -11.28 -6.04 11.93
C GLN A 57 -10.01 -6.33 12.73
N ALA A 58 -9.99 -7.42 13.49
CA ALA A 58 -8.82 -7.81 14.30
C ALA A 58 -7.59 -8.07 13.43
N HIS A 59 -7.74 -8.71 12.27
CA HIS A 59 -6.61 -8.96 11.39
C HIS A 59 -6.14 -7.68 10.68
N TYR A 60 -7.05 -6.83 10.21
CA TYR A 60 -6.69 -5.55 9.61
C TYR A 60 -5.91 -4.67 10.61
N GLU A 61 -6.37 -4.63 11.86
CA GLU A 61 -5.66 -3.96 12.95
C GLU A 61 -4.27 -4.56 13.18
N GLU A 62 -4.13 -5.88 13.14
CA GLU A 62 -2.84 -6.55 13.31
C GLU A 62 -1.87 -6.25 12.16
N VAL A 63 -2.32 -6.31 10.90
CA VAL A 63 -1.47 -5.99 9.73
C VAL A 63 -1.06 -4.51 9.76
N GLN A 64 -1.98 -3.61 10.07
CA GLN A 64 -1.67 -2.20 10.19
C GLN A 64 -0.71 -1.94 11.36
N ARG A 65 -0.90 -2.62 12.49
CA ARG A 65 0.01 -2.57 13.64
C ARG A 65 1.40 -3.08 13.27
N ILE A 66 1.53 -4.19 12.55
CA ILE A 66 2.82 -4.72 12.09
C ILE A 66 3.49 -3.70 11.17
N ALA A 67 2.77 -3.14 10.20
CA ALA A 67 3.32 -2.15 9.30
C ALA A 67 3.78 -0.89 10.03
N ASP A 68 2.97 -0.34 10.94
CA ASP A 68 3.28 0.88 11.68
C ASP A 68 4.37 0.67 12.75
N ALA A 69 4.42 -0.50 13.39
CA ALA A 69 5.33 -0.78 14.49
C ALA A 69 6.67 -1.42 14.07
N THR A 70 6.71 -2.11 12.92
CA THR A 70 7.90 -2.87 12.51
C THR A 70 8.41 -2.48 11.13
N THR A 71 7.58 -2.57 10.08
CA THR A 71 8.01 -2.33 8.69
C THR A 71 8.38 -0.87 8.47
N LEU A 72 7.53 0.07 8.91
CA LEU A 72 7.76 1.50 8.72
C LEU A 72 8.99 1.99 9.50
N PRO A 73 9.16 1.72 10.81
CA PRO A 73 10.37 2.14 11.52
C PRO A 73 11.64 1.52 10.93
N HIS A 74 11.60 0.26 10.52
CA HIS A 74 12.74 -0.40 9.90
C HIS A 74 13.12 0.25 8.56
N ALA A 75 12.16 0.37 7.64
CA ALA A 75 12.38 1.00 6.35
C ALA A 75 12.85 2.46 6.49
N MET A 76 12.24 3.21 7.41
CA MET A 76 12.62 4.60 7.69
C MET A 76 14.03 4.73 8.26
N HIS A 77 14.41 3.84 9.18
CA HIS A 77 15.76 3.81 9.72
C HIS A 77 16.78 3.44 8.64
N TYR A 78 16.48 2.42 7.83
CA TYR A 78 17.32 1.98 6.74
C TYR A 78 17.52 3.07 5.67
N LEU A 79 16.44 3.75 5.28
CA LEU A 79 16.50 4.90 4.37
C LEU A 79 17.33 6.04 4.93
N SER A 80 17.20 6.34 6.23
CA SER A 80 17.99 7.40 6.87
C SER A 80 19.49 7.11 6.81
N ILE A 81 19.90 5.86 7.08
CA ILE A 81 21.30 5.42 6.96
C ILE A 81 21.77 5.59 5.51
N ARG A 82 21.02 5.06 4.55
CA ARG A 82 21.39 5.14 3.13
C ARG A 82 21.47 6.58 2.63
N ILE A 83 20.55 7.47 3.01
CA ILE A 83 20.62 8.89 2.68
C ILE A 83 21.85 9.55 3.33
N ALA A 84 22.19 9.18 4.56
CA ALA A 84 23.36 9.74 5.24
C ALA A 84 24.67 9.32 4.55
N GLU A 85 24.76 8.07 4.10
CA GLU A 85 25.91 7.51 3.39
C GLU A 85 26.06 8.08 1.98
N GLU A 86 24.98 8.08 1.19
CA GLU A 86 25.02 8.48 -0.23
C GLU A 86 25.13 9.99 -0.43
N LEU A 87 24.62 10.77 0.54
CA LEU A 87 24.69 12.23 0.56
C LEU A 87 25.51 12.72 1.76
N ASP A 88 26.71 12.16 1.90
CA ASP A 88 27.65 12.62 2.92
C ASP A 88 28.28 13.97 2.51
N LEU A 89 28.04 14.98 3.34
CA LEU A 89 28.56 16.33 3.18
C LEU A 89 29.84 16.58 4.00
N SER A 90 30.20 15.64 4.88
CA SER A 90 31.38 15.68 5.72
C SER A 90 32.68 15.91 4.92
N PRO A 91 32.97 15.21 3.80
CA PRO A 91 34.22 15.43 3.07
C PRO A 91 34.35 16.84 2.48
N LEU A 92 33.24 17.46 2.09
CA LEU A 92 33.23 18.84 1.57
C LEU A 92 33.39 19.85 2.72
N THR A 93 32.68 19.61 3.83
CA THR A 93 32.74 20.44 5.03
C THR A 93 34.14 20.42 5.65
N ASP A 94 34.76 19.25 5.72
CA ASP A 94 36.13 19.11 6.23
C ASP A 94 37.16 19.78 5.34
N LYS A 95 36.99 19.73 4.00
CA LYS A 95 37.84 20.47 3.06
C LYS A 95 37.70 21.99 3.29
N LEU A 96 36.48 22.49 3.50
CA LEU A 96 36.23 23.89 3.83
C LEU A 96 36.85 24.29 5.18
N LEU A 97 36.76 23.44 6.19
CA LEU A 97 37.36 23.66 7.52
C LEU A 97 38.89 23.71 7.42
N ARG A 98 39.52 22.76 6.72
CA ARG A 98 40.97 22.76 6.49
C ARG A 98 41.44 24.02 5.74
N GLY A 99 40.68 24.47 4.73
CA GLY A 99 40.97 25.73 4.03
C GLY A 99 40.83 26.98 4.89
N LYS A 100 40.03 26.93 5.96
CA LYS A 100 39.92 28.02 6.94
C LYS A 100 41.12 28.05 7.88
N GLU A 101 41.61 26.87 8.29
CA GLU A 101 42.78 26.74 9.19
C GLU A 101 44.10 27.02 8.48
N GLN A 102 44.20 26.67 7.19
CA GLN A 102 45.40 26.83 6.37
C GLN A 102 45.11 27.67 5.11
N PRO A 103 45.17 29.02 5.21
CA PRO A 103 44.73 29.92 4.13
C PRO A 103 45.55 29.85 2.83
N TYR A 104 46.67 29.12 2.81
CA TYR A 104 47.50 28.89 1.63
C TYR A 104 47.08 27.65 0.82
N THR A 105 46.19 26.81 1.35
CA THR A 105 45.84 25.51 0.76
C THR A 105 44.68 25.55 -0.22
N LEU A 106 43.86 26.61 -0.19
CA LEU A 106 42.65 26.76 -0.99
C LEU A 106 42.56 28.18 -1.52
N SER A 107 42.54 28.31 -2.85
CA SER A 107 42.29 29.58 -3.53
C SER A 107 40.88 30.09 -3.23
N SER A 108 40.71 31.41 -3.25
CA SER A 108 39.39 32.04 -3.09
C SER A 108 38.37 31.56 -4.14
N SER A 109 38.83 31.18 -5.33
CA SER A 109 37.97 30.61 -6.38
C SER A 109 37.51 29.19 -6.03
N GLU A 110 38.43 28.32 -5.61
CA GLU A 110 38.13 26.93 -5.21
C GLU A 110 37.21 26.89 -3.99
N LYS A 111 37.41 27.82 -3.04
CA LYS A 111 36.52 27.96 -1.88
C LYS A 111 35.09 28.28 -2.30
N LEU A 112 34.89 29.18 -3.27
CA LEU A 112 33.56 29.57 -3.73
C LEU A 112 32.86 28.41 -4.44
N GLU A 113 33.57 27.70 -5.31
CA GLU A 113 33.08 26.48 -5.97
C GLU A 113 32.67 25.41 -4.95
N LEU A 114 33.48 25.23 -3.89
CA LEU A 114 33.20 24.25 -2.85
C LEU A 114 31.94 24.59 -2.04
N TRP A 115 31.72 25.87 -1.75
CA TRP A 115 30.48 26.34 -1.13
C TRP A 115 29.28 26.20 -2.06
N ASP A 116 29.44 26.45 -3.35
CA ASP A 116 28.36 26.30 -4.32
C ASP A 116 27.94 24.83 -4.48
N ARG A 117 28.92 23.92 -4.53
CA ARG A 117 28.67 22.48 -4.50
C ARG A 117 28.00 22.04 -3.19
N LEU A 118 28.44 22.58 -2.05
CA LEU A 118 27.83 22.28 -0.75
C LEU A 118 26.37 22.77 -0.69
N LYS A 119 26.08 23.95 -1.26
CA LYS A 119 24.73 24.51 -1.38
C LYS A 119 23.83 23.54 -2.16
N ILE A 120 24.23 23.14 -3.37
CA ILE A 120 23.44 22.23 -4.22
C ILE A 120 23.19 20.89 -3.52
N LEU A 121 24.24 20.28 -2.95
CA LEU A 121 24.12 18.99 -2.28
C LEU A 121 23.29 19.05 -0.99
N SER A 122 23.32 20.17 -0.26
CA SER A 122 22.47 20.37 0.93
C SER A 122 21.00 20.43 0.57
N PHE A 123 20.63 21.17 -0.49
CA PHE A 123 19.26 21.20 -1.00
C PHE A 123 18.84 19.84 -1.56
N THR A 124 19.73 19.18 -2.30
CA THR A 124 19.50 17.81 -2.80
C THR A 124 19.19 16.86 -1.65
N LYS A 125 20.00 16.87 -0.58
CA LYS A 125 19.80 16.02 0.60
C LYS A 125 18.46 16.27 1.29
N LEU A 126 18.07 17.53 1.43
CA LEU A 126 16.77 17.88 2.03
C LEU A 126 15.59 17.37 1.18
N VAL A 127 15.63 17.62 -0.13
CA VAL A 127 14.56 17.21 -1.06
C VAL A 127 14.47 15.69 -1.15
N VAL A 128 15.60 15.00 -1.32
CA VAL A 128 15.68 13.53 -1.34
C VAL A 128 15.13 12.94 -0.04
N ALA A 129 15.50 13.48 1.12
CA ALA A 129 15.01 12.98 2.41
C ALA A 129 13.50 13.14 2.56
N LEU A 130 12.96 14.33 2.27
CA LEU A 130 11.52 14.59 2.34
C LEU A 130 10.74 13.73 1.35
N TRP A 131 11.24 13.60 0.12
CA TRP A 131 10.59 12.81 -0.91
C TRP A 131 10.64 11.31 -0.59
N ALA A 132 11.78 10.77 -0.20
CA ALA A 132 11.93 9.35 0.14
C ALA A 132 11.02 8.95 1.30
N VAL A 133 11.02 9.74 2.39
CA VAL A 133 10.17 9.49 3.56
C VAL A 133 8.68 9.50 3.20
N THR A 134 8.24 10.51 2.45
CA THR A 134 6.83 10.63 2.07
C THR A 134 6.39 9.51 1.12
N MET A 135 7.24 9.15 0.16
CA MET A 135 6.93 8.09 -0.80
C MET A 135 6.94 6.70 -0.19
N VAL A 136 7.90 6.39 0.69
CA VAL A 136 7.92 5.10 1.40
C VAL A 136 6.73 4.97 2.34
N SER A 137 6.36 6.05 3.03
CA SER A 137 5.16 6.06 3.87
C SER A 137 3.90 5.80 3.04
N LEU A 138 3.79 6.41 1.85
CA LEU A 138 2.69 6.16 0.93
C LEU A 138 2.70 4.71 0.41
N TYR A 139 3.89 4.21 0.05
CA TYR A 139 4.08 2.87 -0.47
C TYR A 139 3.64 1.80 0.52
N ILE A 140 4.11 1.86 1.77
CA ILE A 140 3.72 0.92 2.84
C ILE A 140 2.21 0.95 3.06
N ARG A 141 1.59 2.13 3.07
CA ARG A 141 0.13 2.25 3.20
C ARG A 141 -0.62 1.58 2.04
N VAL A 142 -0.13 1.74 0.81
CA VAL A 142 -0.72 1.07 -0.36
C VAL A 142 -0.55 -0.44 -0.24
N GLN A 143 0.63 -0.93 0.17
CA GLN A 143 0.88 -2.35 0.36
C GLN A 143 -0.07 -2.97 1.38
N VAL A 144 -0.19 -2.35 2.56
CA VAL A 144 -1.08 -2.81 3.63
C VAL A 144 -2.55 -2.82 3.20
N ASN A 145 -2.99 -1.78 2.48
CA ASN A 145 -4.37 -1.69 2.00
C ASN A 145 -4.69 -2.75 0.94
N ILE A 146 -3.77 -3.00 0.00
CA ILE A 146 -3.94 -4.06 -1.00
C ILE A 146 -3.95 -5.43 -0.31
N LEU A 147 -3.03 -5.67 0.63
CA LEU A 147 -2.96 -6.91 1.37
C LEU A 147 -4.24 -7.16 2.19
N GLY A 148 -4.74 -6.12 2.87
CA GLY A 148 -6.00 -6.17 3.60
C GLY A 148 -7.20 -6.47 2.71
N ARG A 149 -7.23 -5.93 1.47
CA ARG A 149 -8.27 -6.24 0.48
C ARG A 149 -8.23 -7.70 0.04
N HIS A 150 -7.06 -8.24 -0.29
CA HIS A 150 -6.95 -9.64 -0.73
C HIS A 150 -7.36 -10.60 0.38
N LEU A 151 -6.92 -10.34 1.61
CA LEU A 151 -7.35 -11.13 2.76
C LEU A 151 -8.86 -11.06 3.01
N TYR A 152 -9.47 -9.88 2.82
CA TYR A 152 -10.92 -9.71 2.94
C TYR A 152 -11.64 -10.67 2.00
N ILE A 153 -11.19 -10.73 0.75
CA ILE A 153 -11.79 -11.58 -0.28
C ILE A 153 -11.54 -13.06 0.03
N ASP A 154 -10.34 -13.42 0.48
CA ASP A 154 -9.99 -14.79 0.85
C ASP A 154 -10.83 -15.31 2.02
N THR A 155 -11.05 -14.48 3.04
CA THR A 155 -11.90 -14.81 4.20
C THR A 155 -13.37 -14.95 3.77
N ALA A 156 -13.87 -14.07 2.91
CA ALA A 156 -15.24 -14.16 2.38
C ALA A 156 -15.45 -15.40 1.49
N ARG A 157 -14.43 -15.86 0.77
CA ARG A 157 -14.48 -17.08 -0.05
C ARG A 157 -14.47 -18.36 0.78
N GLY A 158 -13.61 -18.45 1.80
CA GLY A 158 -13.53 -19.62 2.68
C GLY A 158 -14.85 -19.95 3.40
N LEU A 159 -15.76 -18.99 3.49
CA LEU A 159 -17.07 -19.13 4.12
C LEU A 159 -18.19 -19.50 3.14
N GLY A 160 -18.01 -19.26 1.84
CA GLY A 160 -18.98 -19.61 0.81
C GLY A 160 -18.90 -21.07 0.34
N SER A 161 -17.82 -21.77 0.66
CA SER A 161 -17.56 -23.13 0.19
C SER A 161 -17.02 -24.02 1.31
N SER A 162 -17.93 -24.68 2.04
CA SER A 162 -17.56 -25.71 3.03
C SER A 162 -16.96 -26.99 2.42
N ASP A 163 -16.74 -27.05 1.09
CA ASP A 163 -16.38 -28.26 0.34
C ASP A 163 -15.22 -28.07 -0.68
N LEU A 164 -14.44 -26.97 -0.61
CA LEU A 164 -13.26 -26.83 -1.47
C LEU A 164 -11.96 -27.12 -0.68
N PRO A 165 -11.00 -27.84 -1.29
CA PRO A 165 -9.76 -28.20 -0.62
C PRO A 165 -8.99 -26.95 -0.21
N GLU A 166 -8.33 -27.01 0.96
CA GLU A 166 -7.56 -25.94 1.63
C GLU A 166 -6.48 -25.24 0.79
N ASP A 167 -6.27 -25.63 -0.48
CA ASP A 167 -5.20 -25.18 -1.37
C ASP A 167 -5.65 -24.21 -2.50
N ALA A 168 -6.91 -23.77 -2.53
CA ALA A 168 -7.34 -22.83 -3.56
C ALA A 168 -7.03 -21.37 -3.16
N ASP A 169 -5.86 -20.90 -3.60
CA ASP A 169 -5.64 -19.50 -3.92
C ASP A 169 -5.63 -18.54 -2.71
N LEU A 170 -4.97 -18.90 -1.61
CA LEU A 170 -4.62 -17.97 -0.51
C LEU A 170 -3.27 -17.31 -0.79
N ILE A 171 -3.08 -16.05 -0.40
CA ILE A 171 -1.73 -15.45 -0.43
C ILE A 171 -0.87 -16.17 0.61
N ASP A 172 0.15 -16.90 0.16
CA ASP A 172 1.09 -17.57 1.05
C ASP A 172 1.86 -16.54 1.89
N ARG A 173 2.19 -16.91 3.13
CA ARG A 173 2.90 -16.05 4.09
C ARG A 173 4.24 -15.58 3.51
N ASP A 174 4.91 -16.40 2.71
CA ASP A 174 6.18 -16.02 2.08
C ASP A 174 5.97 -14.95 1.00
N ASP A 175 4.86 -15.01 0.25
CA ASP A 175 4.50 -13.97 -0.73
C ASP A 175 4.11 -12.65 -0.05
N GLN A 176 3.42 -12.71 1.09
CA GLN A 176 3.13 -11.52 1.91
C GLN A 176 4.42 -10.86 2.42
N GLN A 177 5.36 -11.66 2.92
CA GLN A 177 6.62 -11.15 3.44
C GLN A 177 7.50 -10.57 2.33
N LYS A 178 7.61 -11.25 1.18
CA LYS A 178 8.31 -10.73 -0.01
C LYS A 178 7.69 -9.42 -0.50
N PHE A 179 6.37 -9.33 -0.48
CA PHE A 179 5.66 -8.11 -0.84
C PHE A 179 6.00 -6.97 0.10
N LEU A 180 5.88 -7.14 1.41
CA LEU A 180 6.24 -6.09 2.38
C LEU A 180 7.73 -5.70 2.32
N ALA A 181 8.63 -6.67 2.12
CA ALA A 181 10.07 -6.42 2.00
C ALA A 181 10.46 -5.63 0.73
N SER A 182 9.58 -5.56 -0.27
CA SER A 182 9.85 -4.78 -1.48
C SER A 182 9.98 -3.28 -1.25
N VAL A 183 9.60 -2.78 -0.07
CA VAL A 183 9.86 -1.40 0.35
C VAL A 183 11.35 -1.02 0.32
N ASP A 184 12.23 -2.00 0.53
CA ASP A 184 13.68 -1.78 0.52
C ASP A 184 14.22 -1.52 -0.89
N TYR A 185 13.40 -1.67 -1.94
CA TYR A 185 13.79 -1.42 -3.32
C TYR A 185 14.27 0.02 -3.54
N LEU A 186 13.58 1.01 -2.95
CA LEU A 186 13.98 2.40 -3.07
C LEU A 186 15.38 2.62 -2.50
N ALA A 187 15.63 2.08 -1.31
CA ALA A 187 16.91 2.24 -0.60
C ALA A 187 18.06 1.53 -1.32
N ASN A 188 17.81 0.39 -1.97
CA ASN A 188 18.84 -0.43 -2.59
C ASN A 188 19.13 -0.07 -4.05
N TYR A 189 18.11 0.28 -4.83
CA TYR A 189 18.22 0.43 -6.29
C TYR A 189 17.76 1.79 -6.78
N GLY A 190 16.63 2.30 -6.27
CA GLY A 190 16.05 3.57 -6.73
C GLY A 190 16.81 4.82 -6.27
N MET A 191 17.50 4.75 -5.15
CA MET A 191 18.10 5.90 -4.46
C MET A 191 19.13 6.64 -5.31
N GLN A 192 20.02 5.92 -6.00
CA GLN A 192 21.07 6.54 -6.82
C GLN A 192 20.50 7.35 -8.00
N ALA A 193 19.57 6.76 -8.73
CA ALA A 193 18.91 7.42 -9.85
C ALA A 193 18.10 8.64 -9.37
N MET A 194 17.42 8.50 -8.23
CA MET A 194 16.69 9.60 -7.60
C MET A 194 17.61 10.74 -7.18
N ILE A 195 18.74 10.45 -6.51
CA ILE A 195 19.73 11.46 -6.10
C ILE A 195 20.26 12.20 -7.32
N SER A 196 20.64 11.48 -8.38
CA SER A 196 21.15 12.10 -9.61
C SER A 196 20.14 13.06 -10.24
N ASN A 197 18.87 12.65 -10.33
CA ASN A 197 17.82 13.48 -10.91
C ASN A 197 17.48 14.69 -10.04
N VAL A 198 17.35 14.50 -8.71
CA VAL A 198 17.09 15.60 -7.79
C VAL A 198 18.26 16.57 -7.74
N GLN A 199 19.50 16.08 -7.85
CA GLN A 199 20.68 16.93 -7.89
C GLN A 199 20.70 17.80 -9.16
N ALA A 200 20.35 17.24 -10.31
CA ALA A 200 20.24 18.00 -11.56
C ALA A 200 19.09 19.02 -11.50
N ALA A 201 17.96 18.68 -10.88
CA ALA A 201 16.87 19.61 -10.64
C ALA A 201 17.25 20.73 -9.64
N ALA A 202 18.01 20.39 -8.60
CA ALA A 202 18.52 21.35 -7.63
C ALA A 202 19.54 22.30 -8.26
N ASP A 203 20.42 21.79 -9.11
CA ASP A 203 21.35 22.63 -9.88
C ASP A 203 20.58 23.64 -10.75
N GLU A 204 19.57 23.19 -11.50
CA GLU A 204 18.74 24.07 -12.33
C GLU A 204 17.98 25.12 -11.52
N ALA A 205 17.28 24.72 -10.45
CA ALA A 205 16.48 25.64 -9.64
C ALA A 205 17.33 26.64 -8.82
N LEU A 206 18.58 26.28 -8.53
CA LEU A 206 19.53 27.15 -7.81
C LEU A 206 20.39 28.00 -8.74
N LYS A 207 20.28 27.85 -10.07
CA LYS A 207 20.95 28.73 -11.04
C LYS A 207 20.56 30.18 -10.77
N GLY A 208 21.58 31.03 -10.61
CA GLY A 208 21.41 32.46 -10.35
C GLY A 208 21.21 32.84 -8.88
N LYS A 209 21.01 31.90 -7.94
CA LYS A 209 20.96 32.18 -6.50
C LYS A 209 22.37 32.17 -5.91
N GLN A 210 22.81 33.31 -5.40
CA GLN A 210 24.14 33.48 -4.80
C GLN A 210 24.14 33.06 -3.32
N LEU A 211 25.31 32.68 -2.81
CA LEU A 211 25.52 32.35 -1.39
C LEU A 211 25.25 33.53 -0.43
N ARG A 212 25.21 34.76 -0.94
CA ARG A 212 24.97 35.98 -0.17
C ARG A 212 23.49 36.38 -0.10
N ASP A 213 22.64 35.72 -0.87
CA ASP A 213 21.23 36.06 -0.94
C ASP A 213 20.54 35.69 0.38
N ILE A 214 19.61 36.54 0.82
CA ILE A 214 18.86 36.29 2.05
C ILE A 214 17.73 35.31 1.74
N PHE A 215 17.82 34.10 2.29
CA PHE A 215 16.76 33.10 2.21
C PHE A 215 15.74 33.33 3.34
N ASN A 216 14.59 33.90 3.00
CA ASN A 216 13.42 33.91 3.89
C ASN A 216 12.60 32.62 3.70
N THR A 217 11.63 32.37 4.57
CA THR A 217 10.78 31.16 4.51
C THR A 217 10.04 31.02 3.18
N ALA A 218 9.58 32.13 2.59
CA ALA A 218 8.85 32.11 1.32
C ALA A 218 9.76 31.72 0.15
N VAL A 219 10.95 32.30 0.06
CA VAL A 219 11.97 31.99 -0.97
C VAL A 219 12.45 30.55 -0.82
N LEU A 220 12.61 30.07 0.41
CA LEU A 220 12.96 28.66 0.65
C LEU A 220 11.87 27.72 0.14
N HIS A 221 10.61 28.00 0.46
CA HIS A 221 9.47 27.23 0.00
C HIS A 221 9.33 27.26 -1.53
N GLU A 222 9.43 28.45 -2.14
CA GLU A 222 9.42 28.62 -3.60
C GLU A 222 10.54 27.82 -4.27
N THR A 223 11.76 27.91 -3.75
CA THR A 223 12.91 27.15 -4.26
C THR A 223 12.65 25.65 -4.14
N PHE A 224 12.09 25.19 -3.02
CA PHE A 224 11.77 23.77 -2.83
C PHE A 224 10.72 23.29 -3.83
N MET A 225 9.65 24.07 -4.04
CA MET A 225 8.62 23.77 -5.02
C MET A 225 9.17 23.75 -6.44
N GLN A 226 10.06 24.69 -6.79
CA GLN A 226 10.71 24.73 -8.09
C GLN A 226 11.59 23.49 -8.31
N ILE A 227 12.35 23.05 -7.31
CA ILE A 227 13.14 21.81 -7.41
C ILE A 227 12.22 20.61 -7.66
N LEU A 228 11.12 20.51 -6.91
CA LEU A 228 10.15 19.42 -7.09
C LEU A 228 9.48 19.45 -8.46
N GLU A 229 9.11 20.62 -8.95
CA GLU A 229 8.49 20.79 -10.27
C GLU A 229 9.45 20.34 -11.38
N VAL A 230 10.70 20.82 -11.33
CA VAL A 230 11.74 20.41 -12.30
C VAL A 230 11.96 18.90 -12.20
N PHE A 231 12.15 18.36 -11.00
CA PHE A 231 12.34 16.92 -10.78
C PHE A 231 11.18 16.08 -11.35
N MET A 232 9.93 16.49 -11.14
CA MET A 232 8.74 15.79 -11.65
C MET A 232 8.58 15.95 -13.17
N SER A 233 9.14 16.99 -13.77
CA SER A 233 9.10 17.26 -15.22
C SER A 233 10.23 16.61 -16.02
N MET A 234 11.31 16.16 -15.38
CA MET A 234 12.49 15.55 -16.02
C MET A 234 12.23 14.21 -16.71
N GLY A 235 10.99 13.72 -16.69
CA GLY A 235 10.65 12.36 -17.00
C GLY A 235 9.23 12.15 -17.51
N SER A 236 8.88 10.88 -17.71
CA SER A 236 7.47 10.52 -17.89
C SER A 236 6.69 10.78 -16.58
N PRO A 237 5.38 11.08 -16.64
CA PRO A 237 4.54 11.29 -15.45
C PRO A 237 4.56 10.15 -14.42
N HIS A 238 5.06 8.97 -14.82
CA HIS A 238 5.13 7.76 -13.99
C HIS A 238 6.56 7.33 -13.65
N GLN A 239 7.60 8.04 -14.10
CA GLN A 239 9.00 7.67 -13.86
C GLN A 239 9.37 7.61 -12.38
N TRP A 240 8.67 8.38 -11.53
CA TRP A 240 8.87 8.35 -10.10
C TRP A 240 8.48 7.01 -9.46
N VAL A 241 7.52 6.28 -10.05
CA VAL A 241 7.13 4.93 -9.60
C VAL A 241 8.29 3.97 -9.78
N ASP A 242 9.12 4.20 -10.79
CA ASP A 242 10.26 3.34 -11.10
C ASP A 242 11.40 3.46 -10.07
N PHE A 243 11.42 4.53 -9.26
CA PHE A 243 12.30 4.60 -8.09
C PHE A 243 11.82 3.72 -6.94
N LEU A 244 10.50 3.53 -6.81
CA LEU A 244 9.90 2.78 -5.70
C LEU A 244 9.75 1.30 -6.02
N MET A 245 9.63 0.94 -7.29
CA MET A 245 9.39 -0.44 -7.71
C MET A 245 9.97 -0.76 -9.10
N PRO A 246 10.43 -2.01 -9.30
CA PRO A 246 11.02 -2.47 -10.56
C PRO A 246 10.00 -2.47 -11.71
N GLN A 247 10.39 -1.97 -12.89
CA GLN A 247 9.55 -2.01 -14.10
C GLN A 247 9.23 -3.44 -14.55
N ASP A 248 10.18 -4.36 -14.39
CA ASP A 248 10.02 -5.78 -14.68
C ASP A 248 10.32 -6.59 -13.43
N ILE A 249 9.27 -7.22 -12.90
CA ILE A 249 9.28 -7.98 -11.64
C ILE A 249 10.25 -9.16 -11.72
N ARG A 250 10.55 -9.66 -12.93
CA ARG A 250 11.50 -10.75 -13.16
C ARG A 250 12.93 -10.37 -12.78
N PHE A 251 13.32 -9.12 -13.04
CA PHE A 251 14.65 -8.64 -12.64
C PHE A 251 14.78 -8.49 -11.13
N TYR A 252 13.73 -8.03 -10.46
CA TYR A 252 13.72 -7.95 -9.00
C TYR A 252 13.78 -9.31 -8.33
N LYS A 253 13.05 -10.31 -8.85
CA LYS A 253 13.18 -11.71 -8.42
C LYS A 253 14.59 -12.25 -8.62
N LEU A 254 15.24 -11.99 -9.75
CA LEU A 254 16.61 -12.45 -10.00
C LEU A 254 17.61 -11.85 -9.01
N VAL A 255 17.47 -10.55 -8.71
CA VAL A 255 18.37 -9.82 -7.82
C VAL A 255 18.16 -10.21 -6.35
N THR A 256 16.92 -10.50 -5.94
CA THR A 256 16.60 -10.97 -4.58
C THR A 256 16.86 -12.47 -4.38
N ALA A 257 16.72 -13.29 -5.43
CA ALA A 257 16.97 -14.74 -5.39
C ALA A 257 18.46 -15.11 -5.36
N SER A 258 19.37 -14.17 -5.66
CA SER A 258 20.82 -14.40 -5.55
C SER A 258 21.31 -14.74 -4.12
N GLY A 259 20.42 -14.75 -3.11
CA GLY A 259 20.71 -15.16 -1.72
C GLY A 259 20.03 -16.45 -1.23
N HIS A 260 19.09 -17.05 -1.98
CA HIS A 260 18.41 -18.30 -1.56
C HIS A 260 17.95 -19.14 -2.75
N ASP A 261 18.26 -20.44 -2.68
CA ASP A 261 18.10 -21.54 -3.63
C ASP A 261 17.35 -21.27 -4.95
N GLU A 262 18.08 -21.47 -6.06
CA GLU A 262 17.56 -21.60 -7.43
C GLU A 262 16.68 -22.85 -7.56
N THR A 263 15.44 -22.83 -7.08
CA THR A 263 14.47 -23.87 -7.44
C THR A 263 13.04 -23.41 -7.19
N THR A 264 12.51 -22.56 -8.08
CA THR A 264 11.08 -22.51 -8.51
C THR A 264 10.84 -21.27 -9.38
N LEU A 265 11.38 -21.28 -10.61
CA LEU A 265 10.99 -20.32 -11.64
C LEU A 265 9.84 -20.92 -12.45
N SER A 266 8.65 -21.02 -11.83
CA SER A 266 7.46 -21.56 -12.50
C SER A 266 6.18 -20.92 -11.95
N GLY A 267 5.50 -20.15 -12.80
CA GLY A 267 4.21 -19.51 -12.52
C GLY A 267 4.30 -18.03 -12.15
N ALA A 268 3.36 -17.21 -12.66
CA ALA A 268 3.13 -15.88 -12.11
C ALA A 268 2.70 -16.06 -10.65
N THR A 269 3.53 -15.62 -9.71
CA THR A 269 3.24 -15.80 -8.28
C THR A 269 2.23 -14.74 -7.84
N LYS A 270 1.50 -14.96 -6.73
CA LYS A 270 0.58 -13.93 -6.19
C LYS A 270 1.31 -12.63 -5.85
N PHE A 271 2.57 -12.73 -5.46
CA PHE A 271 3.47 -11.57 -5.36
C PHE A 271 3.53 -10.73 -6.67
N ASP A 272 3.58 -11.35 -7.85
CA ASP A 272 3.62 -10.62 -9.12
C ASP A 272 2.32 -9.83 -9.34
N GLU A 273 1.17 -10.43 -9.00
CA GLU A 273 -0.14 -9.77 -9.07
C GLU A 273 -0.20 -8.56 -8.13
N LEU A 274 0.24 -8.72 -6.87
CA LEU A 274 0.28 -7.65 -5.88
C LEU A 274 1.16 -6.48 -6.35
N MET A 275 2.32 -6.76 -6.95
CA MET A 275 3.22 -5.74 -7.46
C MET A 275 2.62 -4.97 -8.65
N VAL A 276 1.93 -5.67 -9.56
CA VAL A 276 1.22 -5.04 -10.69
C VAL A 276 0.06 -4.17 -10.18
N GLU A 277 -0.74 -4.66 -9.23
CA GLU A 277 -1.83 -3.89 -8.63
C GLU A 277 -1.30 -2.63 -7.94
N THR A 278 -0.22 -2.76 -7.17
CA THR A 278 0.43 -1.63 -6.48
C THR A 278 0.90 -0.58 -7.48
N ARG A 279 1.53 -0.99 -8.58
CA ARG A 279 1.95 -0.08 -9.67
C ARG A 279 0.76 0.69 -10.23
N ALA A 280 -0.35 0.00 -10.48
CA ALA A 280 -1.56 0.61 -11.01
C ALA A 280 -2.18 1.63 -10.04
N VAL A 281 -2.23 1.32 -8.74
CA VAL A 281 -2.74 2.21 -7.70
C VAL A 281 -1.87 3.48 -7.59
N LEU A 282 -0.55 3.32 -7.51
CA LEU A 282 0.38 4.45 -7.41
C LEU A 282 0.32 5.36 -8.64
N SER A 283 0.27 4.78 -9.84
CA SER A 283 0.19 5.53 -11.09
C SER A 283 -1.09 6.37 -11.18
N ARG A 284 -2.20 5.87 -10.64
CA ARG A 284 -3.49 6.59 -10.58
C ARG A 284 -3.50 7.70 -9.52
N PHE A 285 -2.85 7.48 -8.36
CA PHE A 285 -2.84 8.44 -7.26
C PHE A 285 -2.21 9.79 -7.64
N VAL A 286 -1.13 9.76 -8.43
CA VAL A 286 -0.41 10.97 -8.86
C VAL A 286 -1.11 11.72 -9.98
N HIS A 287 -1.80 11.02 -10.89
CA HIS A 287 -2.62 11.68 -11.91
C HIS A 287 -3.69 12.57 -11.27
N HIS A 288 -4.33 12.10 -10.19
CA HIS A 288 -5.35 12.87 -9.48
C HIS A 288 -4.78 13.95 -8.54
N THR A 289 -3.67 13.69 -7.85
CA THR A 289 -3.23 14.55 -6.74
C THR A 289 -2.19 15.59 -7.14
N CYS A 290 -1.23 15.24 -7.99
CA CYS A 290 -0.16 16.15 -8.42
C CYS A 290 -0.55 16.91 -9.69
N PHE A 291 -0.99 16.22 -10.75
CA PHE A 291 -1.34 16.87 -12.01
C PHE A 291 -2.69 17.61 -11.94
N GLY A 292 -3.67 17.09 -11.20
CA GLY A 292 -4.98 17.75 -11.01
C GLY A 292 -4.91 19.10 -10.27
N LYS A 293 -3.90 19.31 -9.42
CA LYS A 293 -3.71 20.60 -8.71
C LYS A 293 -2.82 21.58 -9.46
N LEU A 294 -1.85 21.12 -10.24
CA LEU A 294 -0.99 21.97 -11.06
C LEU A 294 -1.73 22.64 -12.24
N TYR A 295 -2.89 22.11 -12.65
CA TYR A 295 -3.74 22.69 -13.72
C TYR A 295 -5.01 23.39 -13.22
N SER A 296 -5.24 23.49 -11.91
CA SER A 296 -6.46 24.07 -11.33
C SER A 296 -6.26 25.41 -10.62
N THR A 297 -5.18 26.12 -10.92
CA THR A 297 -4.93 27.53 -10.57
C THR A 297 -4.33 28.24 -11.76
#